data_AF-A0A0B6XV15-F1
#
_entry.id   AF-A0A0B6XV15-F1
#
_cell.length_a   1.000
_cell.length_b   1.000
_cell.length_c   1.000
_cell.angle_alpha   90.00
_cell.angle_beta   90.00
_cell.angle_gamma   90.00
#
_symmetry.space_group_name_H-M   'P 1'
#
loop_
_entity.id
_entity.type
_entity.pdbx_description
1 polymer ?
#
loop_
_entity_poly.entity_id
_entity_poly.type
_entity_poly.pdbx_seq_one_letter_code
_entity_poly.pdbx_strand_id
1 'polypeptide(L)'
;DAIPGPGAYSPNAPVEYPAKLIFPKKHYLCLSAPAMRLPATPPLPGPGAYDIPGAESASKHYMSSAAFVSTTGRWAVPHADVNLPGPSHYRPVHTGKQS
;
A
#
# COMPACT_ATOMS: atom_id res chain seq x y z
N ASP A 1 6.58 -50.12 -17.60
CA ASP A 1 5.34 -49.48 -18.06
C ASP A 1 4.97 -49.99 -19.44
N ALA A 2 3.90 -50.77 -19.54
CA ALA A 2 3.50 -51.42 -20.79
C ALA A 2 2.69 -50.44 -21.65
N ILE A 3 3.26 -50.03 -22.79
CA ILE A 3 2.55 -49.21 -23.79
C ILE A 3 1.67 -50.16 -24.61
N PRO A 4 0.33 -50.01 -24.59
CA PRO A 4 -0.55 -50.90 -25.35
C PRO A 4 -0.28 -50.76 -26.85
N GLY A 5 0.00 -51.89 -27.51
CA GLY A 5 0.18 -51.95 -28.96
C GLY A 5 -1.13 -51.73 -29.74
N PRO A 6 -1.07 -51.61 -31.08
CA PRO A 6 -2.22 -51.25 -31.92
C PRO A 6 -3.39 -52.24 -31.87
N GLY A 7 -3.19 -53.48 -31.41
CA GLY A 7 -4.22 -54.51 -31.22
C GLY A 7 -4.67 -54.71 -29.77
N ALA A 8 -4.24 -53.86 -28.83
CA ALA A 8 -4.53 -54.04 -27.40
C ALA A 8 -5.96 -53.62 -27.01
N TYR A 9 -6.68 -52.94 -27.89
CA TYR A 9 -8.04 -52.47 -27.62
C TYR A 9 -9.08 -53.47 -28.14
N SER A 10 -9.94 -53.95 -27.25
CA SER A 10 -11.07 -54.83 -27.59
C SER A 10 -12.38 -54.05 -27.44
N PRO A 11 -13.01 -53.61 -28.54
CA PRO A 11 -14.20 -52.75 -28.48
C PRO A 11 -15.44 -53.48 -27.93
N ASN A 12 -15.47 -54.81 -28.03
CA ASN A 12 -16.55 -55.65 -27.52
C ASN A 12 -16.25 -56.25 -26.14
N ALA A 13 -15.16 -55.83 -25.48
CA ALA A 13 -14.87 -56.33 -24.14
C ALA A 13 -15.94 -55.81 -23.15
N PRO A 14 -16.35 -56.65 -22.18
CA PRO A 14 -17.23 -56.18 -21.11
C PRO A 14 -16.51 -55.07 -20.33
N VAL A 15 -17.07 -53.87 -20.35
CA VAL A 15 -16.58 -52.73 -19.57
C VAL A 15 -17.27 -52.75 -18.21
N GLU A 16 -16.49 -52.76 -17.13
CA GLU A 16 -17.05 -52.49 -15.80
C GLU A 16 -17.46 -51.03 -15.73
N TYR A 17 -18.76 -50.78 -15.67
CA TYR A 17 -19.27 -49.44 -15.44
C TYR A 17 -19.05 -49.09 -13.96
N PRO A 18 -18.35 -47.98 -13.64
CA PRO A 18 -18.28 -47.53 -12.26
C PRO A 18 -19.68 -47.25 -11.75
N ALA A 19 -19.94 -47.61 -10.49
CA ALA A 19 -21.20 -47.32 -9.83
C ALA A 19 -21.53 -45.83 -9.99
N LYS A 20 -22.78 -45.51 -10.37
CA LYS A 20 -23.23 -44.12 -10.50
C LYS A 20 -23.00 -43.43 -9.15
N LEU A 21 -22.12 -42.43 -9.13
CA LEU A 21 -21.96 -41.57 -7.96
C LEU A 21 -23.28 -40.84 -7.73
N ILE A 22 -24.04 -41.29 -6.75
CA ILE A 22 -25.21 -40.57 -6.25
C ILE A 22 -24.66 -39.40 -5.45
N PHE A 23 -24.41 -38.30 -6.14
CA PHE A 23 -24.15 -37.05 -5.45
C PHE A 23 -25.41 -36.70 -4.65
N PRO A 24 -25.31 -36.42 -3.34
CA PRO A 24 -26.46 -35.94 -2.60
C PRO A 24 -26.96 -34.69 -3.33
N LYS A 25 -28.22 -34.70 -3.75
CA LYS A 25 -28.92 -33.54 -4.33
C LYS A 25 -29.01 -32.47 -3.26
N LYS A 26 -27.90 -31.77 -2.97
CA LYS A 26 -27.95 -30.51 -2.24
C LYS A 26 -28.71 -29.56 -3.15
N HIS A 27 -29.81 -29.03 -2.64
CA HIS A 27 -30.81 -28.22 -3.35
C HIS A 27 -30.29 -26.83 -3.74
N TYR A 28 -28.97 -26.68 -3.85
CA TYR A 28 -28.27 -25.43 -4.13
C TYR A 28 -27.44 -25.63 -5.39
N LEU A 29 -28.10 -25.56 -6.55
CA LEU A 29 -27.39 -25.12 -7.74
C LEU A 29 -27.02 -23.65 -7.49
N CYS A 30 -25.73 -23.31 -7.50
CA CYS A 30 -25.24 -21.94 -7.26
C CYS A 30 -25.81 -20.88 -8.22
N LEU A 31 -26.56 -21.30 -9.25
CA LEU A 31 -27.25 -20.44 -10.21
C LEU A 31 -28.48 -19.72 -9.63
N SER A 32 -29.19 -20.35 -8.69
CA SER A 32 -30.37 -19.77 -8.04
C SER A 32 -30.10 -19.26 -6.63
N ALA A 33 -28.81 -19.21 -6.23
CA ALA A 33 -28.45 -18.65 -4.94
C ALA A 33 -28.72 -17.14 -4.95
N PRO A 34 -29.40 -16.58 -3.92
CA PRO A 34 -29.56 -15.15 -3.79
C PRO A 34 -28.20 -14.47 -3.64
N ALA A 35 -28.08 -13.25 -4.15
CA ALA A 35 -26.84 -12.49 -4.06
C ALA A 35 -26.42 -12.29 -2.60
N MET A 36 -25.17 -12.64 -2.28
CA MET A 36 -24.60 -12.41 -0.95
C MET A 36 -24.32 -10.91 -0.79
N ARG A 37 -24.66 -10.35 0.38
CA ARG A 37 -24.32 -8.94 0.68
C ARG A 37 -22.80 -8.80 0.73
N LEU A 38 -22.27 -7.84 -0.01
CA LEU A 38 -20.86 -7.46 0.08
C LEU A 38 -20.56 -6.89 1.47
N PRO A 39 -19.36 -7.13 2.03
CA PRO A 39 -18.91 -6.45 3.23
C PRO A 39 -18.95 -4.94 3.01
N ALA A 40 -19.31 -4.18 4.05
CA ALA A 40 -19.36 -2.73 3.97
C ALA A 40 -17.98 -2.17 3.59
N THR A 41 -17.93 -1.32 2.58
CA THR A 41 -16.74 -0.54 2.28
C THR A 41 -16.45 0.37 3.48
N PRO A 42 -15.22 0.40 4.02
CA PRO A 42 -14.89 1.35 5.06
C PRO A 42 -15.10 2.78 4.54
N PRO A 43 -15.48 3.73 5.42
CA PRO A 43 -15.61 5.12 5.03
C PRO A 43 -14.28 5.60 4.46
N LEU A 44 -14.34 6.39 3.37
CA LEU A 44 -13.15 7.06 2.87
C LEU A 44 -12.60 7.95 3.99
N PRO A 45 -11.29 7.91 4.25
CA PRO A 45 -10.74 8.76 5.28
C PRO A 45 -10.92 10.23 4.86
N GLY A 46 -11.24 11.08 5.83
CA GLY A 46 -11.33 12.52 5.61
C GLY A 46 -9.99 13.12 5.14
N PRO A 47 -9.98 14.38 4.70
CA PRO A 47 -8.72 15.07 4.39
C PRO A 47 -7.79 15.04 5.60
N GLY A 48 -6.62 14.43 5.44
CA GLY A 48 -5.61 14.28 6.50
C GLY A 48 -5.69 12.99 7.33
N ALA A 49 -6.63 12.09 7.05
CA ALA A 49 -6.65 10.75 7.62
C ALA A 49 -6.12 9.73 6.59
N TYR A 50 -5.20 8.87 7.01
CA TYR A 50 -4.76 7.71 6.23
C TYR A 50 -4.56 6.56 7.21
N ASP A 51 -5.14 5.39 6.91
CA ASP A 51 -4.83 4.18 7.64
C ASP A 51 -3.42 3.73 7.23
N ILE A 52 -2.51 3.63 8.19
CA ILE A 52 -1.17 3.09 7.98
C ILE A 52 -1.22 1.63 8.46
N PRO A 53 -1.52 0.64 7.58
CA PRO A 53 -1.55 -0.75 8.00
C PRO A 53 -0.12 -1.17 8.40
N GLY A 54 0.07 -1.49 9.68
CA GLY A 54 1.35 -1.99 10.21
C GLY A 54 2.24 -0.96 10.89
N ALA A 55 1.74 0.23 11.25
CA ALA A 55 2.45 1.10 12.17
C ALA A 55 2.32 0.54 13.61
N GLU A 56 2.96 -0.60 13.89
CA GLU A 56 3.57 -0.73 15.20
C GLU A 56 4.35 0.56 15.42
N SER A 57 4.16 1.18 16.58
CA SER A 57 4.90 2.35 16.99
C SER A 57 6.39 1.98 17.04
N ALA A 58 7.05 1.96 15.89
CA ALA A 58 8.49 1.95 15.81
C ALA A 58 8.90 3.23 16.52
N SER A 59 9.49 3.08 17.71
CA SER A 59 10.03 4.18 18.48
C SER A 59 10.81 5.06 17.51
N LYS A 60 10.35 6.30 17.33
CA LYS A 60 11.07 7.30 16.53
C LYS A 60 12.42 7.51 17.19
N HIS A 61 13.40 6.68 16.85
CA HIS A 61 14.77 6.87 17.28
C HIS A 61 15.30 8.07 16.52
N TYR A 62 15.53 9.16 17.25
CA TYR A 62 16.24 10.31 16.72
C TYR A 62 17.69 9.88 16.40
N MET A 63 17.92 9.50 15.15
CA MET A 63 19.23 9.12 14.64
C MET A 63 19.74 10.28 13.78
N SER A 64 20.79 10.96 14.23
CA SER A 64 21.52 11.89 13.36
C SER A 64 22.38 11.05 12.41
N SER A 65 22.04 11.03 11.12
CA SER A 65 22.83 10.36 10.07
C SER A 65 24.15 11.08 9.73
N ALA A 66 24.51 12.11 10.50
CA ALA A 66 25.70 12.92 10.27
C ALA A 66 26.95 12.24 10.82
N ALA A 67 28.00 12.14 10.00
CA ALA A 67 29.30 11.58 10.39
C ALA A 67 30.03 12.43 11.46
N PHE A 68 29.64 13.69 11.65
CA PHE A 68 30.17 14.58 12.69
C PHE A 68 29.06 15.01 13.64
N VAL A 69 29.21 14.66 14.92
CA VAL A 69 28.28 14.98 16.03
C VAL A 69 28.68 16.29 16.75
N SER A 70 29.69 17.00 16.25
CA SER A 70 30.16 18.25 16.88
C SER A 70 29.13 19.35 16.66
N THR A 71 28.36 19.66 17.71
CA THR A 71 27.51 20.84 17.75
C THR A 71 28.37 22.01 18.23
N THR A 72 28.75 22.92 17.35
CA THR A 72 29.25 24.23 17.78
C THR A 72 28.04 25.06 18.24
N GLY A 73 28.19 25.78 19.36
CA GLY A 73 27.15 26.68 19.82
C GLY A 73 26.82 27.71 18.74
N ARG A 74 25.54 27.81 18.33
CA ARG A 74 25.11 28.92 17.50
C ARG A 74 25.15 30.16 18.38
N TRP A 75 25.76 31.24 17.89
CA TRP A 75 25.59 32.57 18.50
C TRP A 75 24.08 32.83 18.54
N ALA A 76 23.49 32.75 19.73
CA ALA A 76 22.15 33.27 19.95
C ALA A 76 22.31 34.77 19.79
N VAL A 77 22.00 35.30 18.60
CA VAL A 77 21.86 36.75 18.46
C VAL A 77 20.79 37.12 19.47
N PRO A 78 21.09 37.94 20.49
CA PRO A 78 20.05 38.48 21.35
C PRO A 78 18.95 38.98 20.44
N HIS A 79 17.68 38.66 20.75
CA HIS A 79 16.50 39.07 20.00
C HIS A 79 16.79 40.35 19.23
N ALA A 80 16.81 40.24 17.89
CA ALA A 80 17.28 41.28 16.98
C ALA A 80 17.08 42.65 17.62
N ASP A 81 18.18 43.33 17.94
CA ASP A 81 18.17 44.70 18.46
C ASP A 81 17.06 45.45 17.72
N VAL A 82 16.18 46.14 18.43
CA VAL A 82 15.07 46.92 17.82
C VAL A 82 15.60 47.93 16.77
N ASN A 83 16.90 48.22 16.84
CA ASN A 83 17.63 49.07 15.91
C ASN A 83 18.13 48.35 14.63
N LEU A 84 17.99 47.03 14.51
CA LEU A 84 18.39 46.28 13.32
C LEU A 84 17.26 46.32 12.28
N PRO A 85 17.58 46.69 11.03
CA PRO A 85 16.60 46.70 9.96
C PRO A 85 16.02 45.29 9.78
N GLY A 86 14.71 45.15 10.02
CA GLY A 86 13.99 43.92 9.70
C GLY A 86 13.99 43.61 8.20
N PRO A 87 13.54 42.42 7.78
CA PRO A 87 13.53 42.01 6.37
C PRO A 87 12.74 42.98 5.46
N SER A 88 11.76 43.74 6.00
CA SER A 88 11.01 44.77 5.27
C SER A 88 11.64 46.17 5.31
N HIS A 89 12.84 46.33 5.87
CA HIS A 89 13.48 47.64 6.06
C HIS A 89 14.38 48.04 4.87
N TYR A 90 14.62 47.13 3.92
CA TYR A 90 15.32 47.46 2.68
C TYR A 90 14.44 48.32 1.78
N ARG A 91 14.83 49.58 1.57
CA ARG A 91 14.23 50.49 0.59
C ARG A 91 15.26 50.76 -0.51
N PRO A 92 15.25 50.02 -1.63
CA PRO A 92 16.16 50.28 -2.72
C PRO A 92 15.87 51.68 -3.29
N VAL A 93 16.91 52.51 -3.37
CA VAL A 93 16.85 53.77 -4.13
C VAL A 93 16.95 53.38 -5.60
N HIS A 94 15.96 53.74 -6.41
CA HIS A 94 16.00 53.52 -7.85
C HIS A 94 17.09 54.42 -8.47
N THR A 95 18.34 53.97 -8.49
CA THR A 95 19.34 54.56 -9.38
C THR A 95 18.96 54.13 -10.79
N GLY A 96 18.59 55.10 -11.64
CA GLY A 96 18.06 54.86 -12.98
C GLY A 96 18.88 53.85 -13.80
N LYS A 97 18.24 53.23 -14.78
CA LYS A 97 18.86 52.27 -15.70
C LYS A 97 20.18 52.83 -16.23
N GLN A 98 21.29 52.18 -15.90
CA GLN A 98 22.55 52.40 -16.59
C GLN A 98 22.51 51.57 -17.89
N SER A 99 22.30 52.25 -19.02
CA SER A 99 22.41 51.69 -20.37
C SER A 99 23.86 51.52 -20.78
#